data_AF-A3FNI9-F1
#
_entry.id   AF-A3FNI9-F1
#
_cell.length_a   1.000
_cell.length_b   1.000
_cell.length_c   1.000
_cell.angle_alpha   90.00
_cell.angle_beta   90.00
_cell.angle_gamma   90.00
#
_symmetry.space_group_name_H-M   'P 1'
#
loop_
_entity.id
_entity.type
_entity.pdbx_description
1 polymer ?
#
loop_
_entity_poly.entity_id
_entity_poly.type
_entity_poly.pdbx_seq_one_letter_code
_entity_poly.pdbx_strand_id
1 'polypeptide(L)'
;AHRKLGHQSPAAIVLAVKSGATFSNKSTEAPHALYRVFIDLGFVEHPNHHGDTIYLAIVDQYSTAKWTIVLKDKRAETIIEAWSKFQVESE
;
A
#
# COMPACT_ATOMS: atom_id res chain seq x y z
N ALA A 1 -27.00 -1.40 18.33
CA ALA A 1 -25.70 -1.80 18.92
C ALA A 1 -24.65 -1.84 17.81
N HIS A 2 -23.68 -0.91 17.81
CA HIS A 2 -22.61 -0.86 16.81
C HIS A 2 -21.40 -1.61 17.33
N ARG A 3 -21.07 -2.75 16.71
CA ARG A 3 -19.89 -3.55 17.05
C ARG A 3 -18.70 -3.04 16.23
N LYS A 4 -17.71 -2.45 16.90
CA LYS A 4 -16.41 -2.13 16.30
C LYS A 4 -15.70 -3.46 16.01
N LEU A 5 -15.41 -3.75 14.75
CA LEU A 5 -14.65 -4.95 14.38
C LEU A 5 -13.15 -4.70 14.61
N GLY A 6 -12.60 -5.28 15.67
CA GLY A 6 -11.22 -5.76 15.60
C GLY A 6 -11.11 -6.92 14.60
N HIS A 7 -9.89 -7.25 14.17
CA HIS A 7 -9.53 -8.29 13.20
C HIS A 7 -10.54 -9.47 13.17
N GLN A 8 -11.37 -9.53 12.14
CA GLN A 8 -12.27 -10.67 11.93
C GLN A 8 -11.74 -11.61 10.86
N SER A 9 -11.86 -12.89 11.16
CA SER A 9 -11.49 -13.98 10.26
C SER A 9 -12.27 -13.88 8.93
N PRO A 10 -11.66 -14.19 7.77
CA PRO A 10 -12.32 -14.21 6.47
C PRO A 10 -13.64 -14.99 6.46
N ALA A 11 -13.74 -16.06 7.25
CA ALA A 11 -14.95 -16.86 7.37
C ALA A 11 -16.13 -16.09 7.99
N ALA A 12 -15.86 -15.20 8.95
CA ALA A 12 -16.88 -14.39 9.61
C ALA A 12 -17.42 -13.29 8.67
N ILE A 13 -16.56 -12.75 7.80
CA ILE A 13 -16.95 -11.79 6.76
C ILE A 13 -17.91 -12.46 5.77
N VAL A 14 -17.54 -13.65 5.26
CA VAL A 14 -18.38 -14.39 4.30
C VAL A 14 -19.75 -14.73 4.90
N LEU A 15 -19.80 -15.13 6.17
CA LEU A 15 -21.06 -15.43 6.84
C LEU A 15 -21.95 -14.18 7.00
N ALA A 16 -21.36 -13.04 7.37
CA ALA A 16 -22.08 -11.77 7.50
C ALA A 16 -22.58 -11.20 6.16
N VAL A 17 -21.81 -11.37 5.07
CA VAL A 17 -22.27 -11.03 3.71
C VAL A 17 -23.49 -11.89 3.33
N LYS A 18 -23.44 -13.20 3.57
CA LYS A 18 -24.54 -14.13 3.25
C LYS A 18 -25.81 -13.86 4.05
N SER A 19 -25.69 -13.32 5.26
CA SER A 19 -26.83 -12.96 6.11
C SER A 19 -27.44 -11.59 5.79
N GLY A 20 -27.00 -10.92 4.71
CA GLY A 20 -27.51 -9.60 4.32
C GLY A 20 -27.05 -8.45 5.21
N ALA A 21 -25.97 -8.63 5.98
CA ALA A 21 -25.43 -7.54 6.79
C ALA A 21 -24.86 -6.44 5.88
N THR A 22 -25.46 -5.25 5.95
CA THR A 22 -24.85 -4.06 5.35
C THR A 22 -23.65 -3.64 6.17
N PHE A 23 -22.45 -3.92 5.67
CA PHE A 23 -21.23 -3.35 6.23
C PHE A 23 -21.27 -1.85 6.00
N SER A 24 -21.27 -1.06 7.07
CA SER A 24 -20.95 0.35 6.92
C SER A 24 -19.47 0.42 6.58
N ASN A 25 -19.13 0.54 5.30
CA ASN A 25 -17.81 0.97 4.85
C ASN A 25 -17.63 2.44 5.26
N LYS A 26 -17.56 2.72 6.56
CA LYS A 26 -16.99 3.96 7.04
C LYS A 26 -15.50 3.80 6.83
N SER A 27 -15.02 4.22 5.66
CA SER A 27 -13.61 4.53 5.48
C SER A 27 -13.28 5.55 6.57
N THR A 28 -12.43 5.16 7.52
CA THR A 28 -11.86 6.15 8.44
C THR A 28 -11.04 7.10 7.59
N GLU A 29 -11.22 8.42 7.77
CA GLU A 29 -10.31 9.39 7.16
C GLU A 29 -8.88 9.10 7.63
N ALA A 30 -7.93 9.18 6.71
CA ALA A 30 -6.53 9.01 7.08
C ALA A 30 -6.11 10.17 7.98
N PRO A 31 -5.45 9.91 9.12
CA PRO A 31 -4.98 10.97 10.01
C PRO A 31 -3.84 11.80 9.40
N HIS A 32 -3.14 11.30 8.38
CA HIS A 32 -2.11 11.99 7.59
C HIS A 32 -1.83 11.23 6.29
N ALA A 33 -1.13 11.86 5.35
CA ALA A 33 -0.62 11.19 4.15
C ALA A 33 0.33 10.04 4.53
N LEU A 34 0.39 8.99 3.70
CA LEU A 34 1.20 7.79 3.94
C LEU A 34 0.85 7.03 5.22
N TYR A 35 -0.30 7.30 5.85
CA TYR A 35 -0.76 6.58 7.05
C TYR A 35 -0.81 5.06 6.84
N ARG A 36 -1.17 4.64 5.62
CA ARG A 36 -1.06 3.25 5.20
C ARG A 36 -0.77 3.17 3.72
N VAL A 37 0.28 2.42 3.38
CA VAL A 37 0.72 2.20 2.02
C VAL A 37 0.76 0.72 1.68
N PHE A 38 0.52 0.40 0.41
CA PHE A 38 0.99 -0.85 -0.18
C PHE A 38 2.33 -0.58 -0.86
N ILE A 39 3.28 -1.48 -0.65
CA ILE A 39 4.60 -1.42 -1.25
C ILE A 39 4.84 -2.73 -1.97
N ASP A 40 5.29 -2.64 -3.22
CA ASP A 40 5.65 -3.80 -4.05
C ASP A 40 6.92 -3.53 -4.85
N LEU A 41 7.60 -4.60 -5.26
CA LEU A 41 8.74 -4.53 -6.17
C LEU A 41 8.29 -4.87 -7.59
N GLY A 42 8.27 -3.86 -8.44
CA GLY A 42 8.01 -4.01 -9.87
C GLY A 42 9.28 -4.39 -10.63
N PHE A 43 9.20 -5.45 -11.44
CA PHE A 43 10.22 -5.83 -12.41
C PHE A 43 9.65 -5.67 -13.81
N VAL A 44 10.31 -4.90 -14.67
CA VAL A 44 9.89 -4.70 -16.06
C VAL A 44 10.82 -5.46 -17.01
N GLU A 45 10.23 -6.09 -18.02
CA GLU A 45 10.96 -6.84 -19.05
C GLU A 45 11.76 -5.91 -19.96
N HIS A 46 11.23 -4.71 -20.21
CA HIS A 46 11.86 -3.71 -21.06
C HIS A 46 12.32 -2.53 -20.20
N PRO A 47 13.62 -2.22 -20.18
CA PRO A 47 14.12 -1.10 -19.41
C PRO A 47 13.61 0.24 -19.93
N ASN A 48 13.60 1.25 -19.07
CA ASN A 48 13.40 2.63 -19.51
C ASN A 48 14.62 3.14 -20.33
N HIS A 49 14.59 4.41 -20.77
CA HIS A 49 15.70 5.02 -21.51
C HIS A 49 17.05 5.05 -20.75
N HIS A 50 17.04 4.85 -19.44
CA HIS A 50 18.23 4.80 -18.58
C HIS A 50 18.72 3.38 -18.33
N GLY A 51 18.02 2.35 -18.81
CA GLY A 51 18.38 0.95 -18.55
C GLY A 51 17.73 0.35 -17.29
N ASP A 52 16.87 1.10 -16.60
CA ASP A 52 16.30 0.68 -15.31
C ASP A 52 15.20 -0.36 -15.48
N THR A 53 15.23 -1.39 -14.63
CA THR A 53 14.27 -2.52 -14.70
C THR A 53 13.59 -2.84 -13.36
N ILE A 54 14.03 -2.21 -12.26
CA ILE A 54 13.55 -2.52 -10.91
C ILE A 54 12.97 -1.25 -10.29
N TYR A 55 11.75 -1.35 -9.78
CA TYR A 55 11.02 -0.23 -9.21
C TYR A 55 10.43 -0.60 -7.85
N LEU A 56 10.50 0.32 -6.90
CA LEU A 56 9.67 0.31 -5.70
C LEU A 56 8.38 1.05 -6.00
N ALA A 57 7.27 0.33 -6.06
CA ALA A 57 5.94 0.92 -6.25
C ALA A 57 5.31 1.16 -4.87
N ILE A 58 4.83 2.38 -4.63
CA ILE A 58 4.20 2.81 -3.38
C ILE A 58 2.82 3.35 -3.73
N VAL A 59 1.78 2.81 -3.09
CA VAL A 59 0.40 3.27 -3.27
C VAL A 59 -0.16 3.65 -1.91
N ASP A 60 -0.54 4.92 -1.76
CA ASP A 60 -1.26 5.38 -0.59
C ASP A 60 -2.71 4.91 -0.66
N GLN A 61 -3.15 4.21 0.39
CA GLN A 61 -4.45 3.55 0.41
C GLN A 61 -5.63 4.55 0.48
N TYR A 62 -5.38 5.79 0.91
CA TYR A 62 -6.41 6.76 1.26
C TYR A 62 -6.49 7.95 0.30
N SER A 63 -5.40 8.30 -0.38
CA SER A 63 -5.27 9.53 -1.17
C SER A 63 -5.19 9.33 -2.68
N THR A 64 -5.38 8.10 -3.18
CA THR A 64 -5.21 7.71 -4.61
C THR A 64 -3.80 7.95 -5.18
N ALA A 65 -2.90 8.52 -4.38
CA ALA A 65 -1.54 8.86 -4.77
C ALA A 65 -0.67 7.60 -4.93
N LYS A 66 0.23 7.66 -5.91
CA LYS A 66 1.08 6.54 -6.32
C LYS A 66 2.44 7.08 -6.71
N TRP A 67 3.48 6.36 -6.31
CA TRP A 67 4.86 6.69 -6.63
C TRP A 67 5.61 5.44 -7.10
N THR A 68 6.61 5.67 -7.93
CA THR A 68 7.55 4.65 -8.39
C THR A 68 8.96 5.18 -8.22
N ILE A 69 9.79 4.47 -7.47
CA ILE A 69 11.20 4.81 -7.25
C ILE A 69 12.05 3.79 -7.98
N VAL A 70 12.93 4.24 -8.87
CA VAL A 70 13.91 3.37 -9.53
C VAL A 70 14.90 2.83 -8.49
N LEU A 71 15.16 1.52 -8.53
CA LEU A 71 16.15 0.87 -7.69
C LEU A 71 17.30 0.32 -8.52
N LYS A 72 18.54 0.47 -8.03
CA LYS A 72 19.74 -0.11 -8.66
C LYS A 72 19.77 -1.65 -8.57
N ASP A 73 19.18 -2.21 -7.52
CA ASP A 73 19.13 -3.65 -7.24
C ASP A 73 17.95 -3.95 -6.28
N LYS A 74 17.67 -5.25 -6.07
CA LYS A 74 16.60 -5.72 -5.17
C LYS A 74 17.05 -6.00 -3.73
N ARG A 75 18.21 -5.49 -3.31
CA ARG A 75 18.73 -5.76 -1.96
C ARG A 75 17.91 -4.99 -0.93
N ALA A 76 17.74 -5.59 0.25
CA ALA A 76 17.02 -4.97 1.36
C ALA A 76 17.61 -3.60 1.72
N GLU A 77 18.94 -3.46 1.69
CA GLU A 77 19.64 -2.18 1.93
C GLU A 77 19.16 -1.07 0.97
N THR A 78 19.16 -1.35 -0.33
CA THR A 78 18.69 -0.41 -1.37
C THR A 78 17.23 -0.03 -1.18
N ILE A 79 16.39 -1.01 -0.81
CA ILE A 79 14.95 -0.79 -0.60
C ILE A 79 14.72 0.09 0.64
N ILE A 80 15.40 -0.20 1.75
CA ILE A 80 15.30 0.58 2.99
C ILE A 80 15.79 2.00 2.75
N GLU A 81 16.92 2.18 2.07
CA GLU A 81 17.46 3.49 1.72
C GLU A 81 16.46 4.32 0.89
N ALA A 82 15.89 3.71 -0.16
CA ALA A 82 14.90 4.37 -1.02
C ALA A 82 13.62 4.75 -0.25
N TRP A 83 13.10 3.84 0.57
CA TRP A 83 11.92 4.09 1.39
C TRP A 83 12.17 5.20 2.43
N SER A 84 13.27 5.13 3.18
CA SER A 84 13.61 6.14 4.19
C SER A 84 13.77 7.53 3.57
N LYS A 85 14.39 7.63 2.39
CA LYS A 85 14.50 8.89 1.66
C LYS A 85 13.12 9.44 1.24
N PHE A 86 12.27 8.58 0.68
CA PHE A 86 10.93 8.96 0.26
C PHE A 86 10.06 9.49 1.41
N GLN A 87 10.16 8.88 2.60
CA GLN A 87 9.43 9.34 3.77
C GLN A 87 9.78 10.78 4.14
N VAL A 88 11.07 11.13 4.16
CA VAL A 88 11.53 12.49 4.48
C VAL A 88 11.09 13.52 3.44
N GLU A 89 11.03 13.13 2.16
CA GLU A 89 10.58 14.01 1.07
C GLU A 89 9.05 14.19 1.02
N SER A 90 8.30 13.34 1.72
CA SER A 90 6.84 13.31 1.69
C SER A 90 6.17 13.88 2.96
N GLU A 91 6.97 14.24 3.96
CA GLU A 91 6.56 15.02 5.15
C GLU A 91 6.58 16.53 4.86
#